data_AF-A0A963M578-F1
#
_entry.id   AF-A0A963M578-F1
#
_cell.length_a   1.000
_cell.length_b   1.000
_cell.length_c   1.000
_cell.angle_alpha   90.00
_cell.angle_beta   90.00
_cell.angle_gamma   90.00
#
_symmetry.space_group_name_H-M   'P 1'
#
loop_
_entity.id
_entity.type
_entity.pdbx_description
1 polymer ?
#
loop_
_entity_poly.entity_id
_entity_poly.type
_entity_poly.pdbx_seq_one_letter_code
_entity_poly.pdbx_strand_id
1 'polypeptide(L)'
;MDTSSEGTIRAYRREQQNPYACLDQLEELDQLKADRRRLENQYAHANELEALSELVLQPNSVRAGAQPKLQHPHRTGPARESSPQRERRNWIERLAREQHQQIWSKRAILFADHATRRPIDMIDPIIALELLGYEVETHGALGSMANSDRHASKVAGLIDKTSRKVLLSSGFPIPVRNFTAAHELGHAVMHDFRGMHRDRATDGSLSSRDGVEREADIFASMFLMPRRLVKQEFEARFGRSPFPWNEETRFALGGSLPYERWEPASTRALAQLLSSAAGFNGVNFIPLFKLFRVSEWAMAIRLEELQLVEKHHG
;
A
#
# COMPACT_ATOMS: atom_id res chain seq x y z
N MET A 1 -22.60 17.02 1.54
CA MET A 1 -22.17 16.56 0.20
C MET A 1 -21.41 15.27 0.41
N ASP A 2 -21.99 14.17 -0.02
CA ASP A 2 -21.53 12.81 0.28
C ASP A 2 -20.33 12.46 -0.61
N THR A 3 -19.12 12.45 -0.05
CA THR A 3 -17.85 12.23 -0.77
C THR A 3 -17.41 10.76 -0.73
N SER A 4 -18.37 9.82 -0.77
CA SER A 4 -18.05 8.41 -0.95
C SER A 4 -17.74 8.12 -2.42
N SER A 5 -16.93 7.09 -2.69
CA SER A 5 -16.65 6.61 -4.07
C SER A 5 -17.94 6.30 -4.84
N GLU A 6 -19.01 5.93 -4.15
CA GLU A 6 -20.35 5.74 -4.73
C GLU A 6 -21.02 7.06 -5.13
N GLY A 7 -20.79 8.14 -4.36
CA GLY A 7 -21.28 9.48 -4.68
C GLY A 7 -20.74 9.99 -6.02
N THR A 8 -19.45 9.78 -6.26
CA THR A 8 -18.79 10.12 -7.54
C THR A 8 -19.36 9.29 -8.70
N ILE A 9 -19.59 8.00 -8.49
CA ILE A 9 -20.15 7.10 -9.52
C ILE A 9 -21.62 7.46 -9.83
N ARG A 10 -22.40 7.84 -8.83
CA ARG A 10 -23.79 8.33 -9.02
C ARG A 10 -23.84 9.66 -9.77
N ALA A 11 -22.89 10.56 -9.54
CA ALA A 11 -22.78 11.81 -10.29
C ALA A 11 -22.44 11.53 -11.76
N TYR A 12 -21.49 10.62 -12.01
CA TYR A 12 -21.09 10.21 -13.36
C TYR A 12 -22.23 9.51 -14.13
N ARG A 13 -23.04 8.67 -13.47
CA ARG A 13 -24.23 8.05 -14.08
C ARG A 13 -25.27 9.08 -14.55
N ARG A 14 -25.44 10.17 -13.79
CA ARG A 14 -26.35 11.27 -14.18
C ARG A 14 -25.80 12.05 -15.36
N GLU A 15 -24.50 12.33 -15.36
CA GLU A 15 -23.83 13.07 -16.43
C GLU A 15 -23.86 12.32 -17.76
N GLN A 16 -23.67 11.00 -17.74
CA GLN A 16 -23.69 10.14 -18.92
C GLN A 16 -25.11 9.69 -19.33
N GLN A 17 -26.15 10.08 -18.57
CA GLN A 17 -27.53 9.58 -18.71
C GLN A 17 -27.64 8.05 -18.82
N ASN A 18 -26.65 7.34 -18.29
CA ASN A 18 -26.56 5.89 -18.37
C ASN A 18 -26.61 5.31 -16.94
N PRO A 19 -27.76 4.76 -16.52
CA PRO A 19 -27.91 4.23 -15.17
C PRO A 19 -27.03 3.01 -14.88
N TYR A 20 -26.46 2.39 -15.92
CA TYR A 20 -25.59 1.22 -15.84
C TYR A 20 -24.09 1.57 -15.94
N ALA A 21 -23.73 2.85 -16.10
CA ALA A 21 -22.32 3.25 -16.14
C ALA A 21 -21.61 2.85 -14.83
N CYS A 22 -20.43 2.22 -14.95
CA CYS A 22 -19.60 1.78 -13.83
C CYS A 22 -20.23 0.70 -12.91
N LEU A 23 -21.18 -0.11 -13.40
CA LEU A 23 -21.69 -1.25 -12.61
C LEU A 23 -20.61 -2.31 -12.36
N ASP A 24 -19.92 -2.74 -13.40
CA ASP A 24 -18.83 -3.73 -13.32
C ASP A 24 -17.71 -3.28 -12.36
N GLN A 25 -17.47 -1.97 -12.28
CA GLN A 25 -16.44 -1.35 -11.44
C GLN A 25 -16.82 -1.34 -9.95
N LEU A 26 -18.12 -1.27 -9.63
CA LEU A 26 -18.61 -1.39 -8.26
C LEU A 26 -18.62 -2.85 -7.82
N GLU A 27 -19.05 -3.76 -8.69
CA GLU A 27 -19.07 -5.19 -8.41
C GLU A 27 -17.65 -5.75 -8.20
N GLU A 28 -16.67 -5.38 -9.05
CA GLU A 28 -15.27 -5.78 -8.86
C GLU A 28 -14.66 -5.20 -7.56
N LEU A 29 -14.93 -3.92 -7.24
CA LEU A 29 -14.43 -3.31 -6.01
C LEU A 29 -15.02 -3.95 -4.76
N ASP A 30 -16.29 -4.36 -4.81
CA ASP A 30 -16.94 -5.02 -3.68
C ASP A 30 -16.52 -6.48 -3.55
N GLN A 31 -16.28 -7.19 -4.66
CA GLN A 31 -15.71 -8.53 -4.67
C GLN A 31 -14.28 -8.54 -4.06
N LEU A 32 -13.43 -7.60 -4.49
CA LEU A 32 -12.04 -7.50 -4.04
C LEU A 32 -11.94 -7.07 -2.55
N LYS A 33 -12.88 -6.24 -2.08
CA LYS A 33 -13.03 -5.93 -0.65
C LYS A 33 -13.60 -7.08 0.16
N ALA A 34 -14.51 -7.87 -0.40
CA ALA A 34 -15.10 -9.03 0.27
C ALA A 34 -14.07 -10.14 0.45
N ASP A 35 -13.24 -10.37 -0.56
CA ASP A 35 -12.24 -11.43 -0.52
C ASP A 35 -11.04 -11.11 0.38
N ARG A 36 -10.57 -9.86 0.39
CA ARG A 36 -9.54 -9.41 1.37
C ARG A 36 -10.01 -9.51 2.81
N ARG A 37 -11.31 -9.32 3.04
CA ARG A 37 -11.93 -9.54 4.36
C ARG A 37 -12.01 -11.02 4.70
N ARG A 38 -12.39 -11.86 3.74
CA ARG A 38 -12.52 -13.32 3.92
C ARG A 38 -11.19 -14.01 4.23
N LEU A 39 -10.09 -13.54 3.63
CA LEU A 39 -8.79 -14.22 3.69
C LEU A 39 -7.85 -13.68 4.79
N GLU A 40 -8.29 -12.69 5.57
CA GLU A 40 -7.48 -11.97 6.58
C GLU A 40 -6.09 -11.50 6.07
N ASN A 41 -5.98 -11.36 4.74
CA ASN A 41 -4.73 -11.13 4.03
C ASN A 41 -4.92 -9.97 3.06
N GLN A 42 -4.17 -8.88 3.29
CA GLN A 42 -4.20 -7.68 2.45
C GLN A 42 -3.80 -7.96 0.99
N TYR A 43 -3.10 -9.07 0.75
CA TYR A 43 -2.55 -9.50 -0.54
C TYR A 43 -3.37 -10.60 -1.22
N ALA A 44 -4.54 -10.94 -0.66
CA ALA A 44 -5.49 -11.82 -1.34
C ALA A 44 -5.91 -11.21 -2.70
N HIS A 45 -5.88 -12.02 -3.76
CA HIS A 45 -6.09 -11.66 -5.17
C HIS A 45 -4.98 -10.82 -5.84
N ALA A 46 -3.77 -10.74 -5.26
CA ALA A 46 -2.59 -10.24 -6.00
C ALA A 46 -2.29 -11.12 -7.24
N ASN A 47 -2.63 -12.40 -7.19
CA ASN A 47 -2.37 -13.37 -8.26
C ASN A 47 -3.34 -13.29 -9.45
N GLU A 48 -4.46 -12.56 -9.38
CA GLU A 48 -5.36 -12.37 -10.55
C GLU A 48 -4.82 -11.32 -11.53
N LEU A 49 -3.92 -10.43 -11.10
CA LEU A 49 -3.08 -9.62 -11.98
C LEU A 49 -2.03 -10.48 -12.72
N GLU A 50 -1.68 -11.62 -12.15
CA GLU A 50 -0.66 -12.56 -12.63
C GLU A 50 -1.15 -13.40 -13.82
N ALA A 51 -2.43 -13.82 -13.82
CA ALA A 51 -3.04 -14.64 -14.88
C ALA A 51 -3.08 -13.96 -16.27
N LEU A 52 -2.92 -12.64 -16.33
CA LEU A 52 -2.92 -11.86 -17.57
C LEU A 52 -1.52 -11.61 -18.11
N SER A 53 -0.51 -11.70 -17.26
CA SER A 53 0.89 -11.68 -17.68
C SER A 53 1.35 -13.04 -18.24
N GLU A 54 0.68 -14.14 -17.88
CA GLU A 54 1.06 -15.50 -18.32
C GLU A 54 0.66 -15.84 -19.77
N LEU A 55 -0.21 -15.04 -20.41
CA LEU A 55 -0.71 -15.32 -21.76
C LEU A 55 0.25 -14.95 -22.90
N VAL A 56 1.39 -14.31 -22.60
CA VAL A 56 2.32 -13.78 -23.61
C VAL A 56 3.58 -14.64 -23.81
N LEU A 57 3.89 -15.60 -22.93
CA LEU A 57 5.13 -16.36 -23.03
C LEU A 57 4.97 -17.83 -22.65
N GLN A 58 4.60 -18.67 -23.62
CA GLN A 58 5.01 -20.08 -23.62
C GLN A 58 5.51 -20.48 -25.01
N PRO A 59 6.59 -21.29 -25.08
CA PRO A 59 6.31 -22.71 -25.25
C PRO A 59 7.18 -23.67 -24.43
N ASN A 60 6.51 -24.75 -24.02
CA ASN A 60 6.96 -26.13 -23.81
C ASN A 60 7.83 -26.47 -22.58
N SER A 61 7.15 -26.98 -21.55
CA SER A 61 7.67 -27.79 -20.46
C SER A 61 7.93 -29.25 -20.89
N VAL A 62 9.07 -29.82 -20.48
CA VAL A 62 9.26 -31.28 -20.35
C VAL A 62 9.54 -31.62 -18.87
N ARG A 63 9.00 -32.77 -18.49
CA ARG A 63 8.70 -33.32 -17.15
C ARG A 63 9.90 -33.73 -16.27
N ALA A 64 9.62 -33.64 -14.97
CA ALA A 64 9.77 -34.64 -13.89
C ALA A 64 11.16 -34.94 -13.26
N GLY A 65 11.15 -35.04 -11.91
CA GLY A 65 12.14 -35.76 -11.11
C GLY A 65 12.02 -35.44 -9.62
N ALA A 66 12.04 -36.46 -8.76
CA ALA A 66 11.59 -36.42 -7.36
C ALA A 66 12.68 -36.09 -6.31
N GLN A 67 12.19 -35.63 -5.15
CA GLN A 67 12.78 -35.53 -3.78
C GLN A 67 13.84 -36.59 -3.40
N PRO A 68 14.78 -36.35 -2.43
CA PRO A 68 14.39 -36.26 -1.00
C PRO A 68 15.24 -35.43 -0.01
N LYS A 69 14.58 -35.23 1.14
CA LYS A 69 14.96 -34.59 2.42
C LYS A 69 16.18 -35.24 3.09
N LEU A 70 16.97 -34.44 3.79
CA LEU A 70 17.75 -34.89 4.96
C LEU A 70 17.72 -33.85 6.09
N GLN A 71 17.59 -34.38 7.31
CA GLN A 71 17.33 -33.70 8.58
C GLN A 71 18.63 -33.44 9.37
N HIS A 72 18.67 -32.27 10.05
CA HIS A 72 19.20 -31.97 11.42
C HIS A 72 20.69 -32.29 11.75
N PRO A 73 21.37 -31.64 12.74
CA PRO A 73 20.81 -31.19 14.03
C PRO A 73 21.39 -29.91 14.69
N HIS A 74 20.81 -29.67 15.86
CA HIS A 74 20.95 -28.60 16.86
C HIS A 74 22.34 -28.24 17.40
N ARG A 75 22.41 -26.96 17.82
CA ARG A 75 23.00 -26.35 19.05
C ARG A 75 23.79 -25.10 18.63
N THR A 76 23.77 -23.95 19.29
CA THR A 76 23.52 -23.51 20.68
C THR A 76 22.97 -22.07 20.64
N GLY A 77 22.26 -21.63 21.68
CA GLY A 77 21.33 -20.49 21.63
C GLY A 77 21.91 -19.11 21.29
N PRO A 78 21.08 -18.11 20.91
CA PRO A 78 21.62 -16.80 20.55
C PRO A 78 21.13 -15.66 21.45
N ALA A 79 22.06 -14.72 21.72
CA ALA A 79 21.74 -13.31 21.82
C ALA A 79 20.81 -12.95 20.65
N ARG A 80 19.70 -12.22 20.89
CA ARG A 80 18.63 -11.96 19.88
C ARG A 80 19.19 -11.58 18.49
N GLU A 81 19.49 -12.59 17.67
CA GLU A 81 19.79 -12.44 16.26
C GLU A 81 18.52 -11.89 15.61
N SER A 82 18.63 -10.73 14.97
CA SER A 82 17.52 -10.20 14.18
C SER A 82 17.17 -11.20 13.09
N SER A 83 15.90 -11.60 13.00
CA SER A 83 15.50 -12.50 11.93
C SER A 83 15.85 -11.88 10.56
N PRO A 84 16.29 -12.67 9.56
CA PRO A 84 16.64 -12.14 8.23
C PRO A 84 15.54 -11.27 7.61
N GLN A 85 14.28 -11.62 7.87
CA GLN A 85 13.11 -10.84 7.44
C GLN A 85 13.05 -9.45 8.08
N ARG A 86 13.42 -9.32 9.36
CA ARG A 86 13.46 -8.02 10.06
C ARG A 86 14.58 -7.14 9.52
N GLU A 87 15.74 -7.71 9.23
CA GLU A 87 16.86 -7.00 8.62
C GLU A 87 16.49 -6.51 7.21
N ARG A 88 15.88 -7.38 6.39
CA ARG A 88 15.37 -7.01 5.07
C ARG A 88 14.37 -5.87 5.16
N ARG A 89 13.42 -5.96 6.09
CA ARG A 89 12.42 -4.91 6.31
C ARG A 89 13.05 -3.58 6.76
N ASN A 90 14.05 -3.60 7.64
CA ASN A 90 14.79 -2.39 8.03
C ASN A 90 15.57 -1.78 6.87
N TRP A 91 16.12 -2.61 5.98
CA TRP A 91 16.79 -2.16 4.76
C TRP A 91 15.81 -1.45 3.81
N ILE A 92 14.62 -2.01 3.60
CA ILE A 92 13.55 -1.37 2.81
C ILE A 92 13.14 -0.04 3.44
N GLU A 93 12.96 0.02 4.77
CA GLU A 93 12.60 1.26 5.48
C GLU A 93 13.68 2.35 5.30
N ARG A 94 14.95 1.96 5.26
CA ARG A 94 16.07 2.88 4.99
C ARG A 94 15.99 3.43 3.56
N LEU A 95 15.73 2.60 2.56
CA LEU A 95 15.61 3.03 1.17
C LEU A 95 14.44 4.01 0.97
N ALA A 96 13.28 3.72 1.56
CA ALA A 96 12.15 4.65 1.53
C ALA A 96 12.52 6.01 2.15
N ARG A 97 13.24 5.99 3.28
CA ARG A 97 13.73 7.21 3.95
C ARG A 97 14.74 8.00 3.11
N GLU A 98 15.60 7.32 2.37
CA GLU A 98 16.54 7.97 1.45
C GLU A 98 15.78 8.74 0.36
N GLN A 99 14.68 8.20 -0.18
CA GLN A 99 13.83 8.92 -1.12
C GLN A 99 13.17 10.16 -0.48
N HIS A 100 12.68 10.06 0.76
CA HIS A 100 12.17 11.24 1.48
C HIS A 100 13.23 12.32 1.69
N GLN A 101 14.47 11.92 1.99
CA GLN A 101 15.59 12.86 2.16
C GLN A 101 15.95 13.56 0.84
N GLN A 102 15.91 12.84 -0.28
CA GLN A 102 16.10 13.43 -1.59
C GLN A 102 15.04 14.49 -1.90
N ILE A 103 13.75 14.16 -1.71
CA ILE A 103 12.66 15.13 -1.86
C ILE A 103 12.88 16.33 -0.94
N TRP A 104 13.16 16.08 0.34
CA TRP A 104 13.34 17.15 1.32
C TRP A 104 14.52 18.07 1.00
N SER A 105 15.66 17.52 0.58
CA SER A 105 16.85 18.31 0.22
C SER A 105 16.58 19.23 -0.99
N LYS A 106 15.75 18.78 -1.93
CA LYS A 106 15.38 19.51 -3.15
C LYS A 106 14.06 20.29 -3.03
N ARG A 107 13.46 20.36 -1.84
CA ARG A 107 12.11 20.91 -1.62
C ARG A 107 11.93 22.34 -2.14
N ALA A 108 12.95 23.19 -2.06
CA ALA A 108 12.87 24.57 -2.52
C ALA A 108 12.74 24.69 -4.06
N ILE A 109 13.18 23.66 -4.78
CA ILE A 109 13.09 23.56 -6.24
C ILE A 109 11.79 22.85 -6.64
N LEU A 110 11.42 21.81 -5.88
CA LEU A 110 10.25 20.96 -6.18
C LEU A 110 8.91 21.60 -5.79
N PHE A 111 8.90 22.46 -4.77
CA PHE A 111 7.68 23.05 -4.23
C PHE A 111 7.84 24.57 -4.08
N ALA A 112 7.05 25.33 -4.85
CA ALA A 112 7.05 26.79 -4.77
C ALA A 112 6.73 27.29 -3.35
N ASP A 113 5.83 26.60 -2.66
CA ASP A 113 5.35 26.88 -1.30
C ASP A 113 6.06 26.04 -0.22
N HIS A 114 7.30 25.59 -0.47
CA HIS A 114 8.04 24.71 0.45
C HIS A 114 8.17 25.25 1.89
N ALA A 115 8.18 26.57 2.08
CA ALA A 115 8.35 27.21 3.38
C ALA A 115 7.14 26.98 4.32
N THR A 116 5.94 26.81 3.76
CA THR A 116 4.69 26.61 4.52
C THR A 116 4.23 25.15 4.54
N ARG A 117 4.81 24.28 3.71
CA ARG A 117 4.45 22.86 3.65
C ARG A 117 5.03 22.07 4.81
N ARG A 118 4.23 21.15 5.34
CA ARG A 118 4.72 20.17 6.32
C ARG A 118 5.38 19.00 5.57
N PRO A 119 6.28 18.24 6.22
CA PRO A 119 6.93 17.09 5.59
C PRO A 119 5.97 16.06 4.99
N ILE A 120 4.80 15.85 5.62
CA ILE A 120 3.77 14.93 5.11
C ILE A 120 3.16 15.38 3.79
N ASP A 121 3.08 16.69 3.55
CA ASP A 121 2.51 17.28 2.33
C ASP A 121 3.49 17.18 1.14
N MET A 122 4.72 16.73 1.39
CA MET A 122 5.78 16.52 0.40
C MET A 122 6.00 15.03 0.05
N ILE A 123 5.25 14.10 0.66
CA ILE A 123 5.32 12.69 0.29
C ILE A 123 4.60 12.50 -1.05
N ASP A 124 5.37 12.32 -2.10
CA ASP A 124 4.85 12.11 -3.45
C ASP A 124 5.71 11.09 -4.21
N PRO A 125 5.16 9.91 -4.55
CA PRO A 125 5.90 8.88 -5.26
C PRO A 125 6.20 9.25 -6.71
N ILE A 126 5.41 10.12 -7.35
CA ILE A 126 5.66 10.58 -8.71
C ILE A 126 6.90 11.47 -8.73
N ILE A 127 6.98 12.44 -7.80
CA ILE A 127 8.18 13.29 -7.66
C ILE A 127 9.42 12.42 -7.39
N ALA A 128 9.31 11.38 -6.55
CA ALA A 128 10.44 10.48 -6.30
C ALA A 128 10.89 9.73 -7.57
N LEU A 129 9.94 9.23 -8.38
CA LEU A 129 10.25 8.59 -9.67
C LEU A 129 10.94 9.57 -10.63
N GLU A 130 10.46 10.81 -10.74
CA GLU A 130 11.05 11.86 -11.56
C GLU A 130 12.46 12.23 -11.10
N LEU A 131 12.70 12.29 -9.78
CA LEU A 131 14.04 12.51 -9.22
C LEU A 131 15.02 11.37 -9.56
N LEU A 132 14.52 10.15 -9.76
CA LEU A 132 15.28 9.00 -10.26
C LEU A 132 15.42 9.01 -11.79
N GLY A 133 14.91 10.04 -12.48
CA GLY A 133 15.00 10.19 -13.93
C GLY A 133 13.99 9.38 -14.72
N TYR A 134 12.86 8.98 -14.10
CA TYR A 134 11.75 8.38 -14.82
C TYR A 134 10.78 9.44 -15.32
N GLU A 135 10.25 9.23 -16.52
CA GLU A 135 9.08 9.93 -17.03
C GLU A 135 7.82 9.21 -16.55
N VAL A 136 6.88 9.93 -15.92
CA VAL A 136 5.64 9.35 -15.41
C VAL A 136 4.46 9.85 -16.25
N GLU A 137 3.80 8.92 -16.95
CA GLU A 137 2.62 9.23 -17.75
C GLU A 137 1.36 8.69 -17.06
N THR A 138 0.32 9.53 -16.97
CA THR A 138 -0.96 9.15 -16.39
C THR A 138 -2.01 9.07 -17.49
N HIS A 139 -2.51 7.86 -17.77
CA HIS A 139 -3.44 7.61 -18.87
C HIS A 139 -4.87 7.36 -18.37
N GLY A 140 -5.85 7.92 -19.08
CA GLY A 140 -7.27 7.60 -18.93
C GLY A 140 -7.49 6.11 -19.18
N ALA A 141 -7.81 5.37 -18.11
CA ALA A 141 -8.08 3.93 -18.12
C ALA A 141 -7.22 3.14 -19.12
N LEU A 142 -5.87 3.26 -19.09
CA LEU A 142 -4.91 2.54 -19.97
C LEU A 142 -5.60 1.87 -21.17
N GLY A 143 -6.09 2.72 -22.07
CA GLY A 143 -7.20 2.40 -22.95
C GLY A 143 -6.91 1.19 -23.82
N SER A 144 -7.90 0.32 -23.91
CA SER A 144 -8.22 -0.53 -25.05
C SER A 144 -7.75 0.09 -26.37
N MET A 145 -6.53 -0.24 -26.77
CA MET A 145 -5.98 0.03 -28.10
C MET A 145 -5.34 -1.25 -28.60
N ALA A 146 -6.18 -2.14 -29.12
CA ALA A 146 -5.98 -2.81 -30.40
C ALA A 146 -7.16 -3.76 -30.64
N ASN A 147 -7.72 -3.70 -31.85
CA ASN A 147 -8.60 -4.71 -32.40
C ASN A 147 -8.05 -6.11 -32.16
N SER A 148 -8.63 -6.88 -31.24
CA SER A 148 -8.78 -8.34 -31.29
C SER A 148 -9.29 -8.87 -29.96
N ASP A 149 -10.15 -9.88 -30.06
CA ASP A 149 -10.73 -10.63 -28.96
C ASP A 149 -9.73 -10.98 -27.84
N ARG A 150 -10.08 -10.60 -26.60
CA ARG A 150 -9.83 -11.26 -25.28
C ARG A 150 -9.50 -10.22 -24.20
N HIS A 151 -10.37 -10.16 -23.18
CA HIS A 151 -10.17 -9.57 -21.83
C HIS A 151 -9.04 -8.52 -21.70
N ALA A 152 -9.36 -7.28 -22.01
CA ALA A 152 -8.54 -6.12 -21.68
C ALA A 152 -8.60 -5.84 -20.17
N SER A 153 -7.82 -6.59 -19.41
CA SER A 153 -7.72 -6.41 -17.97
C SER A 153 -6.87 -5.18 -17.65
N LYS A 154 -7.45 -4.27 -16.87
CA LYS A 154 -6.85 -2.96 -16.57
C LYS A 154 -5.70 -3.11 -15.57
N VAL A 155 -4.48 -3.10 -16.07
CA VAL A 155 -3.27 -2.97 -15.24
C VAL A 155 -3.26 -1.58 -14.59
N ALA A 156 -3.04 -1.50 -13.27
CA ALA A 156 -3.10 -0.23 -12.53
C ALA A 156 -1.86 0.64 -12.71
N GLY A 157 -0.71 0.03 -12.94
CA GLY A 157 0.57 0.69 -13.22
C GLY A 157 1.56 -0.25 -13.89
N LEU A 158 2.51 0.31 -14.64
CA LEU A 158 3.56 -0.43 -15.33
C LEU A 158 4.86 0.38 -15.30
N ILE A 159 5.97 -0.25 -14.96
CA ILE A 159 7.32 0.33 -15.05
C ILE A 159 8.12 -0.31 -16.19
N ASP A 160 8.70 0.53 -17.04
CA ASP A 160 9.75 0.15 -17.99
C ASP A 160 11.06 0.82 -17.57
N LYS A 161 11.97 0.02 -17.00
CA LYS A 161 13.29 0.48 -16.57
C LYS A 161 14.25 0.75 -17.74
N THR A 162 14.00 0.18 -18.91
CA THR A 162 14.86 0.38 -20.09
C THR A 162 14.60 1.74 -20.71
N SER A 163 13.32 2.10 -20.90
CA SER A 163 12.94 3.43 -21.40
C SER A 163 12.83 4.50 -20.29
N ARG A 164 12.96 4.10 -19.02
CA ARG A 164 12.72 4.93 -17.83
C ARG A 164 11.34 5.59 -17.85
N LYS A 165 10.31 4.81 -18.17
CA LYS A 165 8.92 5.26 -18.17
C LYS A 165 8.11 4.52 -17.12
N VAL A 166 7.18 5.22 -16.49
CA VAL A 166 6.16 4.64 -15.61
C VAL A 166 4.79 5.07 -16.12
N LEU A 167 3.92 4.11 -16.40
CA LEU A 167 2.54 4.34 -16.79
C LEU A 167 1.64 4.12 -15.59
N LEU A 168 0.76 5.06 -15.28
CA LEU A 168 -0.21 4.96 -14.19
C LEU A 168 -1.63 5.14 -14.73
N SER A 169 -2.57 4.32 -14.26
CA SER A 169 -3.98 4.51 -14.60
C SER A 169 -4.60 5.63 -13.78
N SER A 170 -5.21 6.60 -14.46
CA SER A 170 -5.89 7.73 -13.82
C SER A 170 -7.28 7.39 -13.27
N GLY A 171 -7.85 6.24 -13.68
CA GLY A 171 -9.22 5.84 -13.36
C GLY A 171 -9.43 5.33 -11.93
N PHE A 172 -8.36 5.24 -11.14
CA PHE A 172 -8.42 4.74 -9.76
C PHE A 172 -8.50 5.88 -8.73
N PRO A 173 -9.10 5.63 -7.54
CA PRO A 173 -9.07 6.56 -6.43
C PRO A 173 -7.64 6.93 -6.00
N ILE A 174 -7.46 8.14 -5.44
CA ILE A 174 -6.15 8.67 -5.01
C ILE A 174 -5.34 7.68 -4.15
N PRO A 175 -5.92 7.02 -3.11
CA PRO A 175 -5.16 6.05 -2.31
C PRO A 175 -4.58 4.88 -3.12
N VAL A 176 -5.32 4.40 -4.13
CA VAL A 176 -4.89 3.31 -5.00
C VAL A 176 -3.77 3.80 -5.91
N ARG A 177 -3.96 4.97 -6.55
CA ARG A 177 -2.95 5.59 -7.41
C ARG A 177 -1.63 5.85 -6.67
N ASN A 178 -1.70 6.38 -5.45
CA ASN A 178 -0.53 6.64 -4.63
C ASN A 178 0.19 5.33 -4.28
N PHE A 179 -0.56 4.28 -3.91
CA PHE A 179 0.01 2.98 -3.61
C PHE A 179 0.69 2.37 -4.83
N THR A 180 0.01 2.35 -5.98
CA THR A 180 0.59 1.86 -7.24
C THR A 180 1.86 2.63 -7.61
N ALA A 181 1.83 3.97 -7.60
CA ALA A 181 3.02 4.76 -7.90
C ALA A 181 4.19 4.49 -6.92
N ALA A 182 3.89 4.32 -5.63
CA ALA A 182 4.90 4.00 -4.62
C ALA A 182 5.42 2.56 -4.75
N HIS A 183 4.60 1.64 -5.25
CA HIS A 183 4.99 0.27 -5.58
C HIS A 183 5.95 0.26 -6.78
N GLU A 184 5.63 0.99 -7.85
CA GLU A 184 6.55 1.15 -9.00
C GLU A 184 7.86 1.85 -8.60
N LEU A 185 7.80 2.82 -7.68
CA LEU A 185 9.00 3.42 -7.08
C LEU A 185 9.83 2.37 -6.31
N GLY A 186 9.17 1.44 -5.61
CA GLY A 186 9.83 0.31 -4.97
C GLY A 186 10.59 -0.54 -5.97
N HIS A 187 9.96 -0.86 -7.11
CA HIS A 187 10.62 -1.54 -8.23
C HIS A 187 11.80 -0.75 -8.76
N ALA A 188 11.66 0.56 -8.98
CA ALA A 188 12.71 1.44 -9.50
C ALA A 188 13.93 1.51 -8.57
N VAL A 189 13.72 1.47 -7.25
CA VAL A 189 14.78 1.64 -6.24
C VAL A 189 15.48 0.32 -5.91
N MET A 190 14.75 -0.80 -5.81
CA MET A 190 15.28 -2.03 -5.21
C MET A 190 15.67 -3.12 -6.20
N HIS A 191 15.05 -3.14 -7.36
CA HIS A 191 15.14 -4.28 -8.26
C HIS A 191 15.79 -3.85 -9.56
N ASP A 192 16.83 -4.57 -10.01
CA ASP A 192 17.32 -4.40 -11.37
C ASP A 192 16.70 -5.52 -12.23
N PHE A 193 15.96 -5.17 -13.29
CA PHE A 193 15.43 -6.19 -14.20
C PHE A 193 16.54 -6.73 -15.14
N ARG A 194 17.73 -6.13 -15.13
CA ARG A 194 18.89 -6.61 -15.87
C ARG A 194 19.69 -7.60 -15.04
N GLY A 195 19.36 -8.88 -15.24
CA GLY A 195 20.26 -9.98 -14.93
C GLY A 195 20.21 -10.46 -13.47
N MET A 196 19.44 -11.53 -13.27
CA MET A 196 19.73 -12.63 -12.36
C MET A 196 20.34 -12.20 -11.02
N HIS A 197 19.50 -11.92 -10.03
CA HIS A 197 19.90 -11.94 -8.63
C HIS A 197 20.38 -13.35 -8.24
N ARG A 198 21.62 -13.66 -8.62
CA ARG A 198 22.43 -14.74 -8.06
C ARG A 198 22.77 -14.32 -6.63
N ASP A 199 21.88 -14.62 -5.71
CA ASP A 199 22.22 -15.51 -4.59
C ASP A 199 21.00 -15.79 -3.71
N ARG A 200 20.64 -17.09 -3.71
CA ARG A 200 19.58 -17.82 -2.97
C ARG A 200 18.19 -17.83 -3.63
N ALA A 201 17.59 -18.96 -4.04
CA ALA A 201 17.86 -20.38 -3.77
C ALA A 201 17.75 -21.25 -5.03
N THR A 202 18.61 -22.26 -5.09
CA THR A 202 18.68 -23.33 -6.10
C THR A 202 17.58 -24.38 -5.91
N ASP A 203 16.31 -23.96 -5.91
CA ASP A 203 15.17 -24.89 -5.91
C ASP A 203 13.90 -24.27 -6.55
N GLY A 204 14.03 -23.89 -7.82
CA GLY A 204 12.94 -23.94 -8.82
C GLY A 204 11.55 -23.40 -8.47
N SER A 205 11.28 -22.20 -9.03
CA SER A 205 9.98 -21.71 -9.54
C SER A 205 8.89 -21.26 -8.55
N LEU A 206 8.37 -20.05 -8.82
CA LEU A 206 7.33 -19.24 -8.13
C LEU A 206 7.78 -18.35 -6.95
N SER A 207 8.80 -18.72 -6.18
CA SER A 207 9.11 -18.01 -4.92
C SER A 207 9.85 -16.66 -5.03
N SER A 208 10.54 -16.37 -6.13
CA SER A 208 11.36 -15.14 -6.24
C SER A 208 10.58 -13.91 -6.71
N ARG A 209 9.58 -14.09 -7.58
CA ARG A 209 8.69 -13.00 -8.04
C ARG A 209 7.78 -12.53 -6.92
N ASP A 210 7.19 -13.46 -6.18
CA ASP A 210 6.39 -13.17 -4.98
C ASP A 210 7.19 -12.37 -3.94
N GLY A 211 8.48 -12.67 -3.79
CA GLY A 211 9.38 -11.92 -2.91
C GLY A 211 9.59 -10.49 -3.38
N VAL A 212 9.81 -10.28 -4.67
CA VAL A 212 10.01 -8.96 -5.28
C VAL A 212 8.77 -8.07 -5.17
N GLU A 213 7.60 -8.59 -5.55
CA GLU A 213 6.33 -7.85 -5.44
C GLU A 213 6.00 -7.50 -3.99
N ARG A 214 6.23 -8.45 -3.07
CA ARG A 214 6.05 -8.22 -1.63
C ARG A 214 6.99 -7.15 -1.10
N GLU A 215 8.23 -7.10 -1.57
CA GLU A 215 9.17 -6.07 -1.18
C GLU A 215 8.74 -4.70 -1.70
N ALA A 216 8.28 -4.60 -2.94
CA ALA A 216 7.71 -3.38 -3.51
C ALA A 216 6.48 -2.89 -2.72
N ASP A 217 5.59 -3.79 -2.29
CA ASP A 217 4.45 -3.45 -1.42
C ASP A 217 4.87 -2.96 -0.03
N ILE A 218 5.86 -3.61 0.58
CA ILE A 218 6.44 -3.16 1.87
C ILE A 218 7.06 -1.79 1.71
N PHE A 219 7.80 -1.56 0.62
CA PHE A 219 8.37 -0.26 0.29
C PHE A 219 7.28 0.80 0.13
N ALA A 220 6.23 0.52 -0.65
CA ALA A 220 5.11 1.43 -0.87
C ALA A 220 4.46 1.87 0.46
N SER A 221 4.20 0.91 1.34
CA SER A 221 3.67 1.17 2.69
C SER A 221 4.60 2.07 3.52
N MET A 222 5.91 1.78 3.51
CA MET A 222 6.90 2.56 4.28
C MET A 222 7.15 3.95 3.70
N PHE A 223 7.08 4.09 2.38
CA PHE A 223 7.23 5.36 1.69
C PHE A 223 6.02 6.26 1.92
N LEU A 224 4.81 5.73 1.76
CA LEU A 224 3.57 6.51 1.95
C LEU A 224 3.27 6.77 3.43
N MET A 225 3.65 5.87 4.33
CA MET A 225 3.40 6.01 5.77
C MET A 225 4.70 5.87 6.59
N PRO A 226 5.59 6.88 6.54
CA PRO A 226 6.90 6.81 7.19
C PRO A 226 6.75 6.77 8.70
N ARG A 227 7.47 5.85 9.37
CA ARG A 227 7.36 5.61 10.82
C ARG A 227 7.34 6.88 11.65
N ARG A 228 8.29 7.79 11.39
CA ARG A 228 8.44 9.04 12.15
C ARG A 228 7.20 9.93 12.00
N LEU A 229 6.72 10.12 10.78
CA LEU A 229 5.58 10.99 10.51
C LEU A 229 4.28 10.39 11.02
N VAL A 230 4.08 9.07 10.85
CA VAL A 230 2.89 8.39 11.40
C VAL A 230 2.84 8.53 12.92
N LYS A 231 3.96 8.29 13.62
CA LYS A 231 4.05 8.48 15.07
C LYS A 231 3.74 9.91 15.49
N GLN A 232 4.38 10.88 14.85
CA GLN A 232 4.19 12.30 15.17
C GLN A 232 2.74 12.74 14.97
N GLU A 233 2.12 12.39 13.83
CA GLU A 233 0.74 12.76 13.52
C GLU A 233 -0.27 12.00 14.38
N PHE A 234 0.04 10.76 14.78
CA PHE A 234 -0.76 9.99 15.72
C PHE A 234 -0.75 10.64 17.10
N GLU A 235 0.43 10.92 17.65
CA GLU A 235 0.59 11.51 18.98
C GLU A 235 0.01 12.93 19.04
N ALA A 236 0.11 13.70 17.96
CA ALA A 236 -0.54 15.01 17.86
C ALA A 236 -2.08 14.97 17.93
N ARG A 237 -2.70 13.82 17.63
CA ARG A 237 -4.17 13.63 17.63
C ARG A 237 -4.68 12.94 18.88
N PHE A 238 -3.97 11.92 19.33
CA PHE A 238 -4.42 11.00 20.37
C PHE A 238 -3.56 11.05 21.64
N GLY A 239 -2.50 11.87 21.66
CA GLY A 239 -1.59 12.00 22.78
C GLY A 239 -0.59 10.85 22.83
N ARG A 240 -0.71 9.98 23.83
CA ARG A 240 0.31 8.94 24.10
C ARG A 240 0.22 7.79 23.10
N SER A 241 1.38 7.25 22.72
CA SER A 241 1.51 5.95 22.06
C SER A 241 2.24 4.93 22.97
N PRO A 242 1.83 3.65 23.03
CA PRO A 242 0.60 3.10 22.44
C PRO A 242 -0.65 3.71 23.06
N PHE A 243 -1.72 3.80 22.26
CA PHE A 243 -3.00 4.36 22.70
C PHE A 243 -3.69 3.40 23.65
N PRO A 244 -3.98 3.84 24.90
CA PRO A 244 -4.67 3.01 25.86
C PRO A 244 -6.15 2.92 25.50
N TRP A 245 -6.74 1.74 25.64
CA TRP A 245 -8.18 1.55 25.48
C TRP A 245 -8.85 1.40 26.85
N ASN A 246 -9.51 2.47 27.31
CA ASN A 246 -10.17 2.54 28.61
C ASN A 246 -11.40 3.47 28.53
N GLU A 247 -12.14 3.62 29.63
CA GLU A 247 -13.36 4.44 29.66
C GLU A 247 -13.12 5.90 29.26
N GLU A 248 -12.00 6.50 29.71
CA GLU A 248 -11.65 7.90 29.41
C GLU A 248 -11.41 8.11 27.90
N THR A 249 -10.59 7.25 27.30
CA THR A 249 -10.27 7.29 25.87
C THR A 249 -11.45 6.94 24.98
N ARG A 250 -12.32 6.01 25.43
CA ARG A 250 -13.62 5.72 24.79
C ARG A 250 -14.51 6.95 24.77
N PHE A 251 -14.69 7.59 25.92
CA PHE A 251 -15.48 8.81 26.05
C PHE A 251 -14.91 9.95 25.19
N ALA A 252 -13.58 10.13 25.20
CA ALA A 252 -12.90 11.15 24.40
C ALA A 252 -13.05 10.94 22.88
N LEU A 253 -13.30 9.70 22.42
CA LEU A 253 -13.64 9.38 21.03
C LEU A 253 -15.14 9.50 20.70
N GLY A 254 -16.00 9.68 21.71
CA GLY A 254 -17.46 9.65 21.55
C GLY A 254 -18.03 10.66 20.55
N GLY A 255 -17.33 11.78 20.31
CA GLY A 255 -17.70 12.75 19.26
C GLY A 255 -17.43 12.29 17.82
N SER A 256 -16.64 11.24 17.65
CA SER A 256 -16.18 10.73 16.35
C SER A 256 -16.81 9.39 15.96
N LEU A 257 -17.59 8.76 16.84
CA LEU A 257 -17.98 7.35 16.70
C LEU A 257 -19.46 7.08 17.00
N PRO A 258 -20.15 6.32 16.13
CA PRO A 258 -21.44 5.70 16.46
C PRO A 258 -21.30 4.76 17.66
N TYR A 259 -22.34 4.67 18.50
CA TYR A 259 -22.37 3.84 19.70
C TYR A 259 -22.04 2.36 19.43
N GLU A 260 -22.38 1.86 18.24
CA GLU A 260 -22.15 0.49 17.79
C GLU A 260 -20.66 0.13 17.62
N ARG A 261 -19.76 1.13 17.63
CA ARG A 261 -18.31 0.94 17.50
C ARG A 261 -17.54 1.16 18.81
N TRP A 262 -18.25 1.24 19.93
CA TRP A 262 -17.65 1.52 21.24
C TRP A 262 -16.89 0.35 21.85
N GLU A 263 -17.01 -0.85 21.27
CA GLU A 263 -16.30 -2.04 21.72
C GLU A 263 -15.61 -2.71 20.53
N PRO A 264 -14.34 -2.34 20.22
CA PRO A 264 -13.60 -2.94 19.12
C PRO A 264 -13.31 -4.42 19.43
N ALA A 265 -13.74 -5.32 18.55
CA ALA A 265 -13.56 -6.77 18.73
C ALA A 265 -12.09 -7.25 18.67
N SER A 266 -11.15 -6.40 18.28
CA SER A 266 -9.73 -6.73 18.15
C SER A 266 -8.85 -5.48 18.12
N THR A 267 -7.53 -5.67 18.25
CA THR A 267 -6.54 -4.61 17.99
C THR A 267 -6.72 -3.98 16.61
N ARG A 268 -7.10 -4.78 15.60
CA ARG A 268 -7.39 -4.30 14.24
C ARG A 268 -8.60 -3.41 14.18
N ALA A 269 -9.68 -3.81 14.84
CA ALA A 269 -10.89 -3.00 14.92
C ALA A 269 -10.58 -1.64 15.58
N LEU A 270 -9.78 -1.63 16.65
CA LEU A 270 -9.33 -0.39 17.29
C LEU A 270 -8.43 0.44 16.37
N ALA A 271 -7.48 -0.17 15.67
CA ALA A 271 -6.61 0.54 14.73
C ALA A 271 -7.41 1.15 13.55
N GLN A 272 -8.45 0.48 13.06
CA GLN A 272 -9.36 1.02 12.04
C GLN A 272 -10.18 2.20 12.57
N LEU A 273 -10.63 2.10 13.82
CA LEU A 273 -11.32 3.17 14.52
C LEU A 273 -10.46 4.44 14.56
N LEU A 274 -9.23 4.31 15.05
CA LEU A 274 -8.28 5.43 15.19
C LEU A 274 -7.78 5.95 13.85
N SER A 275 -7.64 5.08 12.85
CA SER A 275 -7.28 5.45 11.48
C SER A 275 -8.30 6.43 10.86
N SER A 276 -9.59 6.18 11.10
CA SER A 276 -10.72 6.93 10.53
C SER A 276 -11.29 8.03 11.42
N ALA A 277 -10.94 8.06 12.72
CA ALA A 277 -11.40 9.07 13.66
C ALA A 277 -11.10 10.50 13.17
N ALA A 278 -12.08 11.37 13.30
CA ALA A 278 -12.01 12.77 12.88
C ALA A 278 -11.93 13.76 14.07
N GLY A 279 -11.79 13.24 15.29
CA GLY A 279 -11.69 14.03 16.50
C GLY A 279 -11.42 13.18 17.74
N PHE A 280 -10.85 13.82 18.75
CA PHE A 280 -10.51 13.24 20.04
C PHE A 280 -10.51 14.34 21.10
N ASN A 281 -11.08 14.07 22.27
CA ASN A 281 -11.16 15.03 23.39
C ASN A 281 -11.78 16.39 23.00
N GLY A 282 -12.85 16.34 22.19
CA GLY A 282 -13.55 17.53 21.69
C GLY A 282 -12.81 18.33 20.60
N VAL A 283 -11.61 17.90 20.19
CA VAL A 283 -10.84 18.54 19.12
C VAL A 283 -11.04 17.79 17.82
N ASN A 284 -11.49 18.48 16.78
CA ASN A 284 -11.63 17.91 15.44
C ASN A 284 -10.31 18.01 14.66
N PHE A 285 -10.03 17.01 13.83
CA PHE A 285 -8.86 16.95 12.97
C PHE A 285 -9.11 16.13 11.71
N ILE A 286 -8.21 16.24 10.74
CA ILE A 286 -8.22 15.40 9.55
C ILE A 286 -7.82 13.96 9.96
N PRO A 287 -8.64 12.93 9.62
CA PRO A 287 -8.32 11.53 9.86
C PRO A 287 -6.97 11.13 9.27
N LEU A 288 -6.26 10.22 9.95
CA LEU A 288 -4.91 9.81 9.54
C LEU A 288 -4.87 9.26 8.11
N PHE A 289 -5.83 8.41 7.73
CA PHE A 289 -5.83 7.84 6.37
C PHE A 289 -5.96 8.93 5.29
N LYS A 290 -6.79 9.96 5.54
CA LYS A 290 -6.96 11.10 4.61
C LYS A 290 -5.70 11.95 4.56
N LEU A 291 -5.10 12.21 5.71
CA LEU A 291 -3.87 12.98 5.84
C LEU A 291 -2.72 12.35 5.05
N PHE A 292 -2.54 11.03 5.18
CA PHE A 292 -1.52 10.26 4.45
C PHE A 292 -1.96 9.84 3.03
N ARG A 293 -3.19 10.17 2.62
CA ARG A 293 -3.75 9.85 1.30
C ARG A 293 -3.66 8.35 0.97
N VAL A 294 -3.95 7.51 1.96
CA VAL A 294 -3.98 6.04 1.89
C VAL A 294 -5.37 5.52 2.26
N SER A 295 -5.61 4.21 2.16
CA SER A 295 -6.87 3.62 2.62
C SER A 295 -6.93 3.55 4.15
N GLU A 296 -8.14 3.57 4.72
CA GLU A 296 -8.38 3.40 6.16
C GLU A 296 -7.73 2.12 6.70
N TRP A 297 -7.82 1.03 5.92
CA TRP A 297 -7.26 -0.27 6.26
C TRP A 297 -5.73 -0.28 6.25
N ALA A 298 -5.10 0.32 5.22
CA ALA A 298 -3.64 0.39 5.14
C ALA A 298 -3.06 1.17 6.33
N MET A 299 -3.70 2.29 6.69
CA MET A 299 -3.31 3.04 7.88
C MET A 299 -3.51 2.23 9.16
N ALA A 300 -4.64 1.52 9.32
CA ALA A 300 -4.88 0.67 10.49
C ALA A 300 -3.77 -0.39 10.68
N ILE A 301 -3.41 -1.09 9.61
CA ILE A 301 -2.28 -2.05 9.62
C ILE A 301 -0.99 -1.34 10.05
N ARG A 302 -0.73 -0.17 9.50
CA ARG A 302 0.47 0.59 9.83
C ARG A 302 0.53 1.00 11.30
N LEU A 303 -0.60 1.37 11.90
CA LEU A 303 -0.68 1.68 13.33
C LEU A 303 -0.31 0.46 14.20
N GLU A 304 -0.75 -0.74 13.81
CA GLU A 304 -0.38 -1.99 14.49
C GLU A 304 1.11 -2.33 14.32
N GLU A 305 1.63 -2.27 13.09
CA GLU A 305 3.03 -2.57 12.79
C GLU A 305 3.99 -1.67 13.59
N LEU A 306 3.57 -0.42 13.83
CA LEU A 306 4.31 0.57 14.59
C LEU A 306 4.04 0.50 16.10
N GLN A 307 3.15 -0.40 16.53
CA GLN A 307 2.74 -0.61 17.92
C GLN A 307 2.19 0.66 18.56
N LEU A 308 1.36 1.40 17.81
CA LEU A 308 0.74 2.66 18.29
C LEU A 308 -0.58 2.43 19.00
N VAL A 309 -1.07 1.19 19.03
CA VAL A 309 -2.32 0.79 19.66
C VAL A 309 -2.00 -0.34 20.62
N GLU A 310 -2.56 -0.30 21.83
CA GLU A 310 -2.41 -1.40 22.78
C GLU A 310 -3.04 -2.69 22.22
N LYS A 311 -2.47 -3.84 22.62
CA LYS A 311 -3.07 -5.13 22.25
C LYS A 311 -4.39 -5.26 22.99
N HIS A 312 -5.47 -5.39 22.24
CA HIS A 312 -6.78 -5.66 22.83
C HIS A 312 -6.79 -7.09 23.37
N HIS A 313 -6.92 -7.23 24.68
CA HIS A 313 -7.23 -8.50 25.33
C HIS A 313 -8.75 -8.54 25.48
N GLY A 314 -9.42 -9.29 24.62
CA GLY A 314 -10.85 -9.55 24.75
C GLY A 314 -11.15 -10.41 25.97
#